data_AF-A0A0R1TUY2-F1
#
_entry.id   AF-A0A0R1TUY2-F1
#
_cell.length_a   1.000
_cell.length_b   1.000
_cell.length_c   1.000
_cell.angle_alpha   90.00
_cell.angle_beta   90.00
_cell.angle_gamma   90.00
#
_symmetry.space_group_name_H-M   'P 1'
#
loop_
_entity.id
_entity.type
_entity.pdbx_description
1 polymer ?
#
loop_
_entity_poly.entity_id
_entity_poly.type
_entity_poly.pdbx_seq_one_letter_code
_entity_poly.pdbx_strand_id
1 'polypeptide(L)'
;MAKMMDATAPIGFIDSGVGGLTVVREALRQLPHENVMFLGDQARLPYGPRPAAQVRSFTWQMVNYLRAQHIKALVIACNTATAAAWRDVQAQLDIPVIGVIVPGARAAVKVTTAGRIGVVATEGTVASGAYDAAIHQQNSALTVHSMAAPKFVSLVESNEYKSDLARRVVADTLAPLAAEHPDTVIMGCTHYPLLRPFIQAALGDDVTLIDPGRETVVELATVLDYLGLANRGDHDGDRSFYTTASPTMFADIASDWLGLDDLHAQHVNIEGQPDHFVPDAELNGAVDKTPESGQSKTLVVASKNPGKVREFVDFFAPRGITVRSLADFDDLHTVNETGTTFLENARLKAHGYSEALGLPVIADDSGLMVDALDGAPGVLSARYAGDHNDAANNAKMLANLAGVPTERRTAHFHTTLVWVDPERPHDDVEVDGEVNGRITVIPAGDNGFGYDPFFYIPEQGQTMAEMSPAEKNRFSHRGNALRELAKLMDAQPERFGMPDAKERTNNGSDPRMNEDLEEE
;
A
#
# COMPACT_ATOMS: atom_id res chain seq x y z
N MET A 1 0.74 -5.31 31.31
CA MET A 1 -0.72 -5.12 31.40
C MET A 1 -1.22 -4.91 29.98
N ALA A 2 -2.08 -5.80 29.46
CA ALA A 2 -2.69 -5.59 28.14
C ALA A 2 -3.53 -4.31 28.21
N LYS A 3 -3.26 -3.36 27.30
CA LYS A 3 -4.02 -2.11 27.19
C LYS A 3 -5.49 -2.51 26.95
N MET A 4 -6.40 -2.20 27.88
CA MET A 4 -7.83 -2.46 27.65
C MET A 4 -8.23 -1.69 26.39
N MET A 5 -8.70 -2.40 25.36
CA MET A 5 -9.21 -1.77 24.15
C MET A 5 -10.47 -0.98 24.49
N ASP A 6 -10.58 0.22 23.96
CA ASP A 6 -11.71 1.12 24.17
C ASP A 6 -12.94 0.60 23.42
N ALA A 7 -14.02 0.31 24.15
CA ALA A 7 -15.28 -0.13 23.55
C ALA A 7 -15.97 0.96 22.71
N THR A 8 -15.56 2.22 22.82
CA THR A 8 -16.06 3.32 21.98
C THR A 8 -15.22 3.55 20.73
N ALA A 9 -14.07 2.89 20.59
CA ALA A 9 -13.28 2.99 19.37
C ALA A 9 -14.04 2.42 18.15
N PRO A 10 -13.79 2.94 16.94
CA PRO A 10 -14.57 2.58 15.76
C PRO A 10 -14.29 1.17 15.24
N ILE A 11 -15.28 0.61 14.55
CA ILE A 11 -15.13 -0.57 13.70
C ILE A 11 -14.71 -0.10 12.31
N GLY A 12 -13.57 -0.59 11.83
CA GLY A 12 -13.07 -0.30 10.49
C GLY A 12 -13.69 -1.23 9.45
N PHE A 13 -14.17 -0.68 8.34
CA PHE A 13 -14.67 -1.41 7.18
C PHE A 13 -13.83 -1.03 5.97
N ILE A 14 -13.28 -2.01 5.26
CA ILE A 14 -12.51 -1.78 4.03
C ILE A 14 -13.15 -2.48 2.84
N ASP A 15 -13.23 -1.78 1.70
CA ASP A 15 -13.73 -2.32 0.44
C ASP A 15 -12.97 -1.74 -0.76
N SER A 16 -13.04 -2.42 -1.89
CA SER A 16 -12.46 -1.95 -3.15
C SER A 16 -13.18 -0.76 -3.77
N GLY A 17 -14.38 -0.39 -3.31
CA GLY A 17 -15.15 0.73 -3.82
C GLY A 17 -16.35 1.08 -2.94
N VAL A 18 -17.47 1.49 -3.55
CA VAL A 18 -18.73 1.74 -2.81
C VAL A 18 -19.46 0.47 -2.39
N GLY A 19 -19.17 -0.68 -3.04
CA GLY A 19 -19.91 -1.92 -2.82
C GLY A 19 -20.05 -2.27 -1.34
N GLY A 20 -18.98 -2.13 -0.56
CA GLY A 20 -18.95 -2.44 0.87
C GLY A 20 -19.93 -1.63 1.73
N LEU A 21 -20.52 -0.55 1.21
CA LEU A 21 -21.58 0.19 1.89
C LEU A 21 -22.82 -0.67 2.13
N THR A 22 -23.03 -1.75 1.38
CA THR A 22 -24.10 -2.73 1.68
C THR A 22 -23.87 -3.44 3.01
N VAL A 23 -22.60 -3.72 3.36
CA VAL A 23 -22.21 -4.28 4.67
C VAL A 23 -22.33 -3.23 5.77
N VAL A 24 -21.91 -1.98 5.49
CA VAL A 24 -22.06 -0.87 6.43
C VAL A 24 -23.53 -0.60 6.74
N ARG A 25 -24.42 -0.66 5.75
CA ARG A 25 -25.87 -0.51 5.97
C ARG A 25 -26.41 -1.54 6.95
N GLU A 26 -25.96 -2.79 6.83
CA GLU A 26 -26.34 -3.84 7.77
C GLU A 26 -25.73 -3.59 9.16
N ALA A 27 -24.51 -3.06 9.25
CA ALA A 27 -23.89 -2.67 10.52
C ALA A 27 -24.69 -1.56 11.21
N LEU A 28 -25.03 -0.49 10.52
CA LEU A 28 -25.84 0.61 11.07
C LEU A 28 -27.22 0.13 11.56
N ARG A 29 -27.80 -0.87 10.88
CA ARG A 29 -29.11 -1.44 11.26
C ARG A 29 -29.03 -2.36 12.49
N GLN A 30 -27.97 -3.15 12.61
CA GLN A 30 -27.87 -4.21 13.62
C GLN A 30 -27.03 -3.79 14.85
N LEU A 31 -26.14 -2.81 14.67
CA LEU A 31 -25.20 -2.29 15.65
C LEU A 31 -25.27 -0.75 15.70
N PRO A 32 -26.44 -0.15 16.02
CA PRO A 32 -26.66 1.29 15.86
C PRO A 32 -25.75 2.17 16.74
N HIS A 33 -25.28 1.63 17.87
CA HIS A 33 -24.41 2.34 18.81
C HIS A 33 -22.92 2.27 18.44
N GLU A 34 -22.56 1.50 17.43
CA GLU A 34 -21.15 1.33 17.05
C GLU A 34 -20.65 2.49 16.21
N ASN A 35 -19.48 3.00 16.56
CA ASN A 35 -18.76 3.96 15.73
C ASN A 35 -18.23 3.23 14.50
N VAL A 36 -18.45 3.79 13.31
CA VAL A 36 -18.10 3.16 12.03
C VAL A 36 -17.11 4.03 11.25
N MET A 37 -16.05 3.39 10.77
CA MET A 37 -15.14 3.98 9.81
C MET A 37 -15.13 3.14 8.53
N PHE A 38 -15.43 3.74 7.39
CA PHE A 38 -15.41 3.05 6.11
C PHE A 38 -14.35 3.63 5.18
N LEU A 39 -13.54 2.78 4.55
CA LEU A 39 -12.59 3.14 3.51
C LEU A 39 -12.87 2.35 2.21
N GLY A 40 -13.24 3.07 1.15
CA GLY A 40 -13.43 2.53 -0.19
C GLY A 40 -12.30 2.91 -1.16
N ASP A 41 -11.56 1.92 -1.66
CA ASP A 41 -10.44 2.12 -2.58
C ASP A 41 -10.84 2.25 -4.06
N GLN A 42 -11.75 3.19 -4.32
CA GLN A 42 -12.35 3.39 -5.63
C GLN A 42 -11.34 3.70 -6.75
N ALA A 43 -10.23 4.38 -6.46
CA ALA A 43 -9.23 4.74 -7.47
C ALA A 43 -8.60 3.50 -8.14
N ARG A 44 -8.65 2.34 -7.46
CA ARG A 44 -8.05 1.09 -7.93
C ARG A 44 -9.10 -0.01 -8.19
N LEU A 45 -10.38 0.32 -8.13
CA LEU A 45 -11.48 -0.55 -8.57
C LEU A 45 -11.33 -0.89 -10.07
N PRO A 46 -11.74 -2.09 -10.54
CA PRO A 46 -12.20 -3.24 -9.77
C PRO A 46 -11.06 -4.14 -9.29
N TYR A 47 -11.23 -4.78 -8.12
CA TYR A 47 -10.28 -5.80 -7.64
C TYR A 47 -10.50 -7.17 -8.29
N GLY A 48 -11.73 -7.48 -8.71
CA GLY A 48 -12.13 -8.78 -9.27
C GLY A 48 -11.15 -9.39 -10.29
N PRO A 49 -10.73 -8.65 -11.35
CA PRO A 49 -9.83 -9.19 -12.37
C PRO A 49 -8.34 -9.09 -12.01
N ARG A 50 -7.97 -8.54 -10.84
CA ARG A 50 -6.57 -8.29 -10.47
C ARG A 50 -5.90 -9.54 -9.88
N PRO A 51 -4.56 -9.67 -10.01
CA PRO A 51 -3.82 -10.74 -9.34
C PRO A 51 -3.97 -10.69 -7.81
N ALA A 52 -4.08 -11.85 -7.16
CA ALA A 52 -4.26 -11.95 -5.71
C ALA A 52 -3.16 -11.23 -4.90
N ALA A 53 -1.91 -11.28 -5.37
CA ALA A 53 -0.80 -10.56 -4.72
C ALA A 53 -0.99 -9.02 -4.75
N GLN A 54 -1.51 -8.48 -5.86
CA GLN A 54 -1.81 -7.06 -5.97
C GLN A 54 -2.99 -6.68 -5.07
N VAL A 55 -4.06 -7.49 -5.06
CA VAL A 55 -5.21 -7.29 -4.16
C VAL A 55 -4.77 -7.31 -2.70
N ARG A 56 -3.87 -8.22 -2.32
CA ARG A 56 -3.30 -8.29 -0.98
C ARG A 56 -2.53 -7.04 -0.59
N SER A 57 -1.67 -6.55 -1.50
CA SER A 57 -0.92 -5.29 -1.31
C SER A 57 -1.86 -4.11 -1.06
N PHE A 58 -2.88 -3.92 -1.91
CA PHE A 58 -3.86 -2.85 -1.73
C PHE A 58 -4.67 -2.99 -0.44
N THR A 59 -5.01 -4.23 -0.05
CA THR A 59 -5.73 -4.50 1.20
C THR A 59 -4.91 -4.08 2.41
N TRP A 60 -3.62 -4.41 2.46
CA TRP A 60 -2.75 -4.00 3.55
C TRP A 60 -2.62 -2.48 3.71
N GLN A 61 -2.61 -1.74 2.60
CA GLN A 61 -2.59 -0.29 2.64
C GLN A 61 -3.84 0.29 3.31
N MET A 62 -5.02 -0.26 3.01
CA MET A 62 -6.27 0.12 3.68
C MET A 62 -6.28 -0.28 5.16
N VAL A 63 -5.78 -1.48 5.47
CA VAL A 63 -5.67 -1.99 6.85
C VAL A 63 -4.79 -1.07 7.69
N ASN A 64 -3.60 -0.74 7.20
CA ASN A 64 -2.66 0.10 7.93
C ASN A 64 -3.20 1.53 8.10
N TYR A 65 -3.86 2.09 7.09
CA TYR A 65 -4.52 3.39 7.20
C TYR A 65 -5.59 3.43 8.30
N LEU A 66 -6.48 2.44 8.39
CA LEU A 66 -7.51 2.42 9.43
C LEU A 66 -6.95 2.05 10.81
N ARG A 67 -5.93 1.19 10.89
CA ARG A 67 -5.26 0.87 12.17
C ARG A 67 -4.61 2.08 12.81
N ALA A 68 -4.02 2.97 12.01
CA ALA A 68 -3.47 4.24 12.49
C ALA A 68 -4.53 5.15 13.14
N GLN A 69 -5.81 4.90 12.89
CA GLN A 69 -6.94 5.62 13.50
C GLN A 69 -7.57 4.84 14.67
N HIS A 70 -6.86 3.86 15.21
CA HIS A 70 -7.21 3.11 16.43
C HIS A 70 -8.56 2.39 16.37
N ILE A 71 -8.85 1.71 15.26
CA ILE A 71 -10.03 0.82 15.17
C ILE A 71 -9.95 -0.34 16.19
N LYS A 72 -11.09 -0.73 16.78
CA LYS A 72 -11.17 -1.86 17.73
C LYS A 72 -11.44 -3.21 17.07
N ALA A 73 -11.97 -3.19 15.85
CA ALA A 73 -12.25 -4.36 15.04
C ALA A 73 -12.19 -3.99 13.56
N LEU A 74 -11.86 -4.95 12.71
CA LEU A 74 -11.75 -4.77 11.26
C LEU A 74 -12.69 -5.73 10.53
N VAL A 75 -13.44 -5.18 9.58
CA VAL A 75 -14.25 -5.92 8.62
C VAL A 75 -13.69 -5.72 7.21
N ILE A 76 -13.25 -6.80 6.59
CA ILE A 76 -12.89 -6.81 5.16
C ILE A 76 -14.18 -7.05 4.38
N ALA A 77 -14.88 -5.96 4.04
CA ALA A 77 -16.18 -6.02 3.38
C ALA A 77 -16.08 -6.58 1.95
N CYS A 78 -14.98 -6.31 1.24
CA CYS A 78 -14.80 -6.81 -0.11
C CYS A 78 -14.56 -8.33 -0.13
N ASN A 79 -15.37 -9.07 -0.90
CA ASN A 79 -15.22 -10.52 -1.10
C ASN A 79 -13.87 -10.87 -1.74
N THR A 80 -13.47 -10.12 -2.77
CA THR A 80 -12.18 -10.33 -3.46
C THR A 80 -11.00 -10.07 -2.52
N ALA A 81 -11.06 -9.03 -1.69
CA ALA A 81 -10.02 -8.73 -0.70
C ALA A 81 -9.98 -9.80 0.40
N THR A 82 -11.15 -10.26 0.87
CA THR A 82 -11.25 -11.36 1.84
C THR A 82 -10.58 -12.62 1.31
N ALA A 83 -10.88 -13.00 0.06
CA ALA A 83 -10.28 -14.17 -0.59
C ALA A 83 -8.75 -14.07 -0.70
N ALA A 84 -8.21 -12.88 -0.95
CA ALA A 84 -6.78 -12.68 -1.19
C ALA A 84 -5.93 -12.49 0.08
N ALA A 85 -6.49 -11.87 1.13
CA ALA A 85 -5.71 -11.30 2.23
C ALA A 85 -6.22 -11.60 3.64
N TRP A 86 -7.45 -12.08 3.84
CA TRP A 86 -8.04 -12.19 5.19
C TRP A 86 -7.19 -13.03 6.16
N ARG A 87 -6.69 -14.20 5.73
CA ARG A 87 -5.85 -15.06 6.58
C ARG A 87 -4.58 -14.37 7.05
N ASP A 88 -3.93 -13.65 6.14
CA ASP A 88 -2.68 -12.94 6.42
C ASP A 88 -2.93 -11.79 7.40
N VAL A 89 -4.01 -11.02 7.19
CA VAL A 89 -4.36 -9.90 8.07
C VAL A 89 -4.77 -10.41 9.45
N GLN A 90 -5.64 -11.42 9.52
CA GLN A 90 -6.08 -12.01 10.79
C GLN A 90 -4.92 -12.57 11.62
N ALA A 91 -3.91 -13.17 10.98
CA ALA A 91 -2.77 -13.76 11.69
C ALA A 91 -1.83 -12.72 12.33
N GLN A 92 -1.88 -11.47 11.89
CA GLN A 92 -0.94 -10.42 12.29
C GLN A 92 -1.54 -9.38 13.22
N LEU A 93 -2.88 -9.22 13.23
CA LEU A 93 -3.54 -8.19 14.03
C LEU A 93 -4.06 -8.74 15.37
N ASP A 94 -3.87 -7.96 16.43
CA ASP A 94 -4.40 -8.27 17.77
C ASP A 94 -5.88 -7.93 17.94
N ILE A 95 -6.46 -7.15 17.01
CA ILE A 95 -7.90 -6.84 16.97
C ILE A 95 -8.67 -7.91 16.20
N PRO A 96 -9.98 -8.10 16.46
CA PRO A 96 -10.80 -9.01 15.66
C PRO A 96 -10.84 -8.61 14.18
N VAL A 97 -10.54 -9.56 13.30
CA VAL A 97 -10.62 -9.39 11.83
C VAL A 97 -11.64 -10.34 11.24
N ILE A 98 -12.74 -9.79 10.73
CA ILE A 98 -13.84 -10.54 10.12
C ILE A 98 -13.83 -10.30 8.61
N GLY A 99 -13.83 -11.38 7.84
CA GLY A 99 -14.03 -11.34 6.38
C GLY A 99 -15.42 -11.82 6.01
N VAL A 100 -15.89 -11.46 4.82
CA VAL A 100 -17.29 -11.74 4.41
C VAL A 100 -17.57 -13.17 3.93
N ILE A 101 -16.54 -13.96 3.62
CA ILE A 101 -16.70 -15.29 2.99
C ILE A 101 -17.20 -16.35 3.98
N VAL A 102 -16.54 -16.50 5.13
CA VAL A 102 -16.86 -17.55 6.11
C VAL A 102 -18.27 -17.40 6.70
N PRO A 103 -18.74 -16.18 7.08
CA PRO A 103 -20.11 -15.97 7.53
C PRO A 103 -21.14 -16.39 6.47
N GLY A 104 -20.94 -15.97 5.21
CA GLY A 104 -21.80 -16.34 4.09
C GLY A 104 -21.83 -17.84 3.82
N ALA A 105 -20.66 -18.50 3.85
CA ALA A 105 -20.55 -19.95 3.69
C ALA A 105 -21.28 -20.70 4.81
N ARG A 106 -21.11 -20.28 6.08
CA ARG A 106 -21.79 -20.88 7.23
C ARG A 106 -23.31 -20.75 7.13
N ALA A 107 -23.80 -19.58 6.72
CA ALA A 107 -25.22 -19.36 6.51
C ALA A 107 -25.77 -20.26 5.40
N ALA A 108 -25.05 -20.41 4.28
CA ALA A 108 -25.46 -21.28 3.18
C ALA A 108 -25.53 -22.76 3.60
N VAL A 109 -24.51 -23.26 4.30
CA VAL A 109 -24.48 -24.63 4.86
C VAL A 109 -25.66 -24.87 5.82
N LYS A 110 -26.04 -23.86 6.60
CA LYS A 110 -27.14 -23.95 7.56
C LYS A 110 -28.52 -24.04 6.89
N VAL A 111 -28.72 -23.36 5.76
CA VAL A 111 -30.06 -23.26 5.13
C VAL A 111 -30.29 -24.21 3.98
N THR A 112 -29.24 -24.73 3.34
CA THR A 112 -29.41 -25.71 2.25
C THR A 112 -30.09 -26.97 2.76
N THR A 113 -31.04 -27.47 1.96
CA THR A 113 -31.82 -28.68 2.21
C THR A 113 -31.53 -29.76 1.17
N ALA A 114 -31.21 -29.36 -0.07
CA ALA A 114 -30.84 -30.25 -1.16
C ALA A 114 -29.32 -30.52 -1.23
N GLY A 115 -28.53 -29.81 -0.43
CA GLY A 115 -27.07 -29.94 -0.40
C GLY A 115 -26.36 -29.38 -1.64
N ARG A 116 -27.01 -28.47 -2.38
CA ARG A 116 -26.50 -27.88 -3.64
C ARG A 116 -26.42 -26.37 -3.51
N ILE A 117 -25.20 -25.86 -3.31
CA ILE A 117 -24.94 -24.44 -3.10
C ILE A 117 -24.35 -23.83 -4.37
N GLY A 118 -24.96 -22.77 -4.87
CA GLY A 118 -24.36 -21.91 -5.89
C GLY A 118 -23.60 -20.74 -5.26
N VAL A 119 -22.55 -20.28 -5.91
CA VAL A 119 -21.82 -19.07 -5.54
C VAL A 119 -21.67 -18.20 -6.77
N VAL A 120 -22.17 -16.97 -6.71
CA VAL A 120 -21.94 -15.97 -7.76
C VAL A 120 -21.01 -14.92 -7.18
N ALA A 121 -19.85 -14.69 -7.81
CA ALA A 121 -18.86 -13.74 -7.31
C ALA A 121 -18.00 -13.11 -8.44
N THR A 122 -17.01 -12.30 -8.08
CA THR A 122 -15.99 -11.82 -9.03
C THR A 122 -15.05 -12.94 -9.47
N GLU A 123 -14.34 -12.74 -10.59
CA GLU A 123 -13.37 -13.71 -11.12
C GLU A 123 -12.32 -14.08 -10.08
N GLY A 124 -11.70 -13.09 -9.42
CA GLY A 124 -10.71 -13.33 -8.38
C GLY A 124 -11.25 -14.09 -7.16
N THR A 125 -12.52 -13.85 -6.78
CA THR A 125 -13.15 -14.60 -5.69
C THR A 125 -13.39 -16.05 -6.09
N VAL A 126 -13.92 -16.31 -7.29
CA VAL A 126 -14.17 -17.68 -7.78
C VAL A 126 -12.85 -18.43 -7.99
N ALA A 127 -11.87 -17.79 -8.64
CA ALA A 127 -10.56 -18.40 -8.92
C ALA A 127 -9.78 -18.75 -7.65
N SER A 128 -10.05 -18.07 -6.52
CA SER A 128 -9.41 -18.38 -5.24
C SER A 128 -9.88 -19.70 -4.61
N GLY A 129 -11.06 -20.21 -4.98
CA GLY A 129 -11.71 -21.36 -4.33
C GLY A 129 -12.08 -21.13 -2.86
N ALA A 130 -12.10 -19.87 -2.39
CA ALA A 130 -12.28 -19.56 -0.97
C ALA A 130 -13.66 -19.98 -0.43
N TYR A 131 -14.73 -19.80 -1.21
CA TYR A 131 -16.08 -20.25 -0.82
C TYR A 131 -16.18 -21.77 -0.79
N ASP A 132 -15.72 -22.45 -1.84
CA ASP A 132 -15.67 -23.91 -1.92
C ASP A 132 -14.95 -24.51 -0.71
N ALA A 133 -13.75 -23.99 -0.40
CA ALA A 133 -12.99 -24.41 0.77
C ALA A 133 -13.72 -24.16 2.10
N ALA A 134 -14.33 -22.98 2.27
CA ALA A 134 -15.05 -22.62 3.49
C ALA A 134 -16.32 -23.47 3.71
N ILE A 135 -17.01 -23.85 2.63
CA ILE A 135 -18.19 -24.73 2.67
C ILE A 135 -17.74 -26.17 2.97
N HIS A 136 -16.75 -26.70 2.24
CA HIS A 136 -16.28 -28.07 2.41
C HIS A 136 -15.58 -28.33 3.74
N GLN A 137 -14.97 -27.31 4.34
CA GLN A 137 -14.45 -27.40 5.70
C GLN A 137 -15.56 -27.67 6.74
N GLN A 138 -16.77 -27.18 6.51
CA GLN A 138 -17.92 -27.42 7.39
C GLN A 138 -18.66 -28.72 7.04
N ASN A 139 -18.83 -28.98 5.75
CA ASN A 139 -19.45 -30.20 5.26
C ASN A 139 -18.92 -30.57 3.87
N SER A 140 -18.04 -31.57 3.82
CA SER A 140 -17.39 -32.04 2.59
C SER A 140 -18.32 -32.81 1.64
N ALA A 141 -19.55 -33.12 2.05
CA ALA A 141 -20.52 -33.83 1.22
C ALA A 141 -21.39 -32.90 0.35
N LEU A 142 -21.29 -31.58 0.54
CA LEU A 142 -22.08 -30.59 -0.21
C LEU A 142 -21.51 -30.38 -1.61
N THR A 143 -22.41 -30.22 -2.58
CA THR A 143 -22.05 -29.83 -3.95
C THR A 143 -22.02 -28.32 -4.07
N VAL A 144 -20.91 -27.77 -4.57
CA VAL A 144 -20.72 -26.33 -4.75
C VAL A 144 -20.52 -26.01 -6.23
N HIS A 145 -21.26 -25.03 -6.74
CA HIS A 145 -21.15 -24.52 -8.11
C HIS A 145 -20.80 -23.03 -8.09
N SER A 146 -19.52 -22.72 -8.28
CA SER A 146 -19.01 -21.35 -8.27
C SER A 146 -18.96 -20.75 -9.69
N MET A 147 -19.53 -19.56 -9.85
CA MET A 147 -19.66 -18.84 -11.12
C MET A 147 -19.19 -17.40 -10.99
N ALA A 148 -18.35 -16.96 -11.92
CA ALA A 148 -17.92 -15.56 -12.00
C ALA A 148 -18.94 -14.71 -12.78
N ALA A 149 -19.29 -13.54 -12.26
CA ALA A 149 -20.22 -12.60 -12.88
C ALA A 149 -19.58 -11.19 -13.03
N PRO A 150 -18.58 -11.02 -13.92
CA PRO A 150 -17.82 -9.77 -14.07
C PRO A 150 -18.68 -8.53 -14.36
N LYS A 151 -19.72 -8.70 -15.18
CA LYS A 151 -20.56 -7.59 -15.65
C LYS A 151 -21.42 -6.98 -14.54
N PHE A 152 -21.66 -7.68 -13.44
CA PHE A 152 -22.57 -7.24 -12.40
C PHE A 152 -22.03 -6.02 -11.65
N VAL A 153 -20.71 -5.99 -11.40
CA VAL A 153 -20.07 -4.83 -10.75
C VAL A 153 -20.24 -3.59 -11.61
N SER A 154 -19.93 -3.69 -12.92
CA SER A 154 -20.08 -2.56 -13.85
C SER A 154 -21.52 -2.04 -13.94
N LEU A 155 -22.53 -2.93 -13.93
CA LEU A 155 -23.94 -2.53 -13.94
C LEU A 155 -24.34 -1.70 -12.71
N VAL A 156 -23.80 -2.08 -11.55
CA VAL A 156 -24.11 -1.38 -10.30
C VAL A 156 -23.39 -0.04 -10.24
N GLU A 157 -22.09 -0.02 -10.56
CA GLU A 157 -21.27 1.20 -10.55
C GLU A 157 -21.71 2.23 -11.61
N SER A 158 -22.30 1.79 -12.72
CA SER A 158 -22.89 2.69 -13.72
C SER A 158 -24.32 3.16 -13.38
N ASN A 159 -24.82 2.87 -12.17
CA ASN A 159 -26.19 3.17 -11.72
C ASN A 159 -27.30 2.55 -12.60
N GLU A 160 -26.99 1.46 -13.31
CA GLU A 160 -27.90 0.74 -14.22
C GLU A 160 -28.60 -0.45 -13.54
N TYR A 161 -28.37 -0.67 -12.25
CA TYR A 161 -28.86 -1.85 -11.51
C TYR A 161 -30.38 -1.92 -11.33
N LYS A 162 -31.13 -0.92 -11.79
CA LYS A 162 -32.60 -0.91 -11.84
C LYS A 162 -33.14 -1.05 -13.27
N SER A 163 -32.29 -1.14 -14.30
CA SER A 163 -32.71 -1.08 -15.70
C SER A 163 -33.06 -2.44 -16.31
N ASP A 164 -33.81 -2.42 -17.41
CA ASP A 164 -34.09 -3.61 -18.21
C ASP A 164 -32.82 -4.27 -18.77
N LEU A 165 -31.76 -3.48 -18.96
CA LEU A 165 -30.45 -4.02 -19.35
C LEU A 165 -29.89 -4.90 -18.22
N ALA A 166 -29.90 -4.42 -16.98
CA ALA A 166 -29.43 -5.21 -15.84
C ALA A 166 -30.23 -6.51 -15.69
N ARG A 167 -31.56 -6.46 -15.82
CA ARG A 167 -32.41 -7.66 -15.77
C ARG A 167 -32.00 -8.72 -16.80
N ARG A 168 -31.77 -8.32 -18.06
CA ARG A 168 -31.32 -9.24 -19.13
C ARG A 168 -29.93 -9.80 -18.87
N VAL A 169 -28.97 -8.93 -18.54
CA VAL A 169 -27.58 -9.34 -18.28
C VAL A 169 -27.51 -10.31 -17.10
N VAL A 170 -28.29 -10.09 -16.03
CA VAL A 170 -28.36 -10.98 -14.88
C VAL A 170 -28.93 -12.35 -15.29
N ALA A 171 -30.04 -12.39 -16.00
CA ALA A 171 -30.65 -13.64 -16.46
C ALA A 171 -29.71 -14.45 -17.37
N ASP A 172 -29.10 -13.81 -18.37
CA ASP A 172 -28.19 -14.48 -19.30
C ASP A 172 -26.92 -15.01 -18.59
N THR A 173 -26.40 -14.23 -17.64
CA THR A 173 -25.19 -14.61 -16.90
C THR A 173 -25.44 -15.79 -15.96
N LEU A 174 -26.59 -15.82 -15.28
CA LEU A 174 -26.92 -16.85 -14.30
C LEU A 174 -27.51 -18.13 -14.89
N ALA A 175 -27.84 -18.16 -16.19
CA ALA A 175 -28.43 -19.33 -16.83
C ALA A 175 -27.65 -20.64 -16.62
N PRO A 176 -26.29 -20.67 -16.71
CA PRO A 176 -25.55 -21.90 -16.42
C PRO A 176 -25.62 -22.32 -14.94
N LEU A 177 -25.70 -21.37 -14.00
CA LEU A 177 -25.82 -21.70 -12.57
C LEU A 177 -27.22 -22.20 -12.24
N ALA A 178 -28.26 -21.62 -12.85
CA ALA A 178 -29.63 -22.08 -12.70
C ALA A 178 -29.81 -23.53 -13.18
N ALA A 179 -29.07 -23.93 -14.22
CA ALA A 179 -29.09 -25.30 -14.75
C ALA A 179 -28.50 -26.36 -13.80
N GLU A 180 -27.69 -25.95 -12.82
CA GLU A 180 -27.18 -26.84 -11.76
C GLU A 180 -28.21 -27.07 -10.64
N HIS A 181 -29.33 -26.34 -10.68
CA HIS A 181 -30.43 -26.40 -9.71
C HIS A 181 -29.97 -26.27 -8.24
N PRO A 182 -29.22 -25.21 -7.89
CA PRO A 182 -28.91 -24.94 -6.49
C PRO A 182 -30.18 -24.56 -5.74
N ASP A 183 -30.32 -25.02 -4.48
CA ASP A 183 -31.41 -24.57 -3.60
C ASP A 183 -31.01 -23.38 -2.73
N THR A 184 -29.71 -23.09 -2.68
CA THR A 184 -29.14 -21.93 -1.97
C THR A 184 -28.07 -21.28 -2.83
N VAL A 185 -28.10 -19.96 -2.96
CA VAL A 185 -27.07 -19.21 -3.72
C VAL A 185 -26.48 -18.08 -2.88
N ILE A 186 -25.14 -18.05 -2.81
CA ILE A 186 -24.39 -16.98 -2.15
C ILE A 186 -24.12 -15.84 -3.14
N MET A 187 -24.52 -14.63 -2.77
CA MET A 187 -24.17 -13.39 -3.48
C MET A 187 -22.77 -12.92 -3.05
N GLY A 188 -21.74 -13.61 -3.51
CA GLY A 188 -20.32 -13.44 -3.13
C GLY A 188 -19.63 -12.18 -3.65
N CYS A 189 -20.35 -11.06 -3.75
CA CYS A 189 -19.81 -9.74 -4.07
C CYS A 189 -20.67 -8.67 -3.40
N THR A 190 -20.05 -7.59 -2.93
CA THR A 190 -20.71 -6.54 -2.15
C THR A 190 -21.75 -5.74 -2.94
N HIS A 191 -21.66 -5.73 -4.27
CA HIS A 191 -22.63 -5.08 -5.15
C HIS A 191 -23.91 -5.89 -5.38
N TYR A 192 -23.87 -7.21 -5.21
CA TYR A 192 -24.94 -8.10 -5.66
C TYR A 192 -26.26 -7.99 -4.86
N PRO A 193 -26.28 -7.58 -3.58
CA PRO A 193 -27.53 -7.28 -2.88
C PRO A 193 -28.41 -6.25 -3.61
N LEU A 194 -27.82 -5.33 -4.39
CA LEU A 194 -28.58 -4.36 -5.20
C LEU A 194 -29.22 -4.98 -6.44
N LEU A 195 -28.70 -6.11 -6.91
CA LEU A 195 -29.25 -6.91 -8.00
C LEU A 195 -30.15 -8.05 -7.50
N ARG A 196 -30.38 -8.15 -6.17
CA ARG A 196 -31.13 -9.26 -5.55
C ARG A 196 -32.47 -9.56 -6.25
N PRO A 197 -33.32 -8.58 -6.61
CA PRO A 197 -34.58 -8.89 -7.30
C PRO A 197 -34.38 -9.60 -8.64
N PHE A 198 -33.36 -9.20 -9.40
CA PHE A 198 -33.06 -9.82 -10.71
C PHE A 198 -32.37 -11.17 -10.55
N ILE A 199 -31.49 -11.31 -9.56
CA ILE A 199 -30.85 -12.59 -9.23
C ILE A 199 -31.90 -13.61 -8.79
N GLN A 200 -32.85 -13.21 -7.92
CA GLN A 200 -33.95 -14.06 -7.48
C GLN A 200 -34.83 -14.48 -8.66
N ALA A 201 -35.21 -13.54 -9.51
CA ALA A 201 -36.05 -13.83 -10.68
C ALA A 201 -35.36 -14.79 -11.68
N ALA A 202 -34.04 -14.70 -11.83
CA ALA A 202 -33.27 -15.57 -12.72
C ALA A 202 -33.10 -17.00 -12.17
N LEU A 203 -32.99 -17.15 -10.86
CA LEU A 203 -32.76 -18.45 -10.20
C LEU A 203 -34.05 -19.16 -9.78
N GLY A 204 -35.13 -18.41 -9.59
CA GLY A 204 -36.44 -18.90 -9.13
C GLY A 204 -36.70 -18.64 -7.65
N ASP A 205 -37.97 -18.57 -7.27
CA ASP A 205 -38.42 -18.19 -5.92
C ASP A 205 -38.08 -19.25 -4.84
N ASP A 206 -37.85 -20.49 -5.25
CA ASP A 206 -37.47 -21.58 -4.35
C ASP A 206 -35.99 -21.52 -3.90
N VAL A 207 -35.16 -20.70 -4.57
CA VAL A 207 -33.73 -20.56 -4.27
C VAL A 207 -33.53 -19.55 -3.14
N THR A 208 -32.87 -19.98 -2.07
CA THR A 208 -32.53 -19.09 -0.95
C THR A 208 -31.28 -18.28 -1.26
N LEU A 209 -31.41 -16.95 -1.36
CA LEU A 209 -30.29 -16.04 -1.57
C LEU A 209 -29.65 -15.58 -0.26
N ILE A 210 -28.36 -15.91 -0.09
CA ILE A 210 -27.53 -15.48 1.04
C ILE A 210 -26.83 -14.17 0.71
N ASP A 211 -26.94 -13.20 1.63
CA ASP A 211 -26.17 -11.96 1.63
C ASP A 211 -25.01 -12.10 2.65
N PRO A 212 -23.76 -12.28 2.18
CA PRO A 212 -22.62 -12.42 3.07
C PRO A 212 -22.41 -11.20 3.99
N GLY A 213 -22.76 -10.00 3.54
CA GLY A 213 -22.61 -8.77 4.32
C GLY A 213 -23.49 -8.77 5.57
N ARG A 214 -24.75 -9.17 5.42
CA ARG A 214 -25.67 -9.31 6.56
C ARG A 214 -25.17 -10.32 7.59
N GLU A 215 -24.73 -11.49 7.14
CA GLU A 215 -24.25 -12.57 8.01
C GLU A 215 -22.93 -12.20 8.70
N THR A 216 -22.10 -11.41 8.02
CA THR A 216 -20.85 -10.87 8.59
C THR A 216 -21.11 -9.95 9.78
N VAL A 217 -22.12 -9.10 9.70
CA VAL A 217 -22.48 -8.19 10.80
C VAL A 217 -23.05 -8.96 12.00
N VAL A 218 -23.80 -10.05 11.78
CA VAL A 218 -24.27 -10.94 12.86
C VAL A 218 -23.09 -11.58 13.58
N GLU A 219 -22.09 -12.05 12.84
CA GLU A 219 -20.87 -12.63 13.41
C GLU A 219 -20.04 -11.58 14.16
N LEU A 220 -19.88 -10.38 13.58
CA LEU A 220 -19.22 -9.25 14.23
C LEU A 220 -19.88 -8.90 15.56
N ALA A 221 -21.21 -8.78 15.61
CA ALA A 221 -21.95 -8.52 16.85
C ALA A 221 -21.63 -9.57 17.93
N THR A 222 -21.65 -10.84 17.55
CA THR A 222 -21.35 -11.97 18.45
C THR A 222 -19.92 -11.89 18.99
N VAL A 223 -18.95 -11.54 18.13
CA VAL A 223 -17.54 -11.41 18.51
C VAL A 223 -17.33 -10.21 19.44
N LEU A 224 -17.94 -9.06 19.16
CA LEU A 224 -17.85 -7.87 20.00
C LEU A 224 -18.42 -8.11 21.40
N ASP A 225 -19.59 -8.76 21.50
CA ASP A 225 -20.18 -9.13 22.79
C ASP A 225 -19.30 -10.12 23.55
N TYR A 226 -18.80 -11.17 22.88
CA TYR A 226 -17.95 -12.18 23.50
C TYR A 226 -16.65 -11.60 24.06
N LEU A 227 -16.05 -10.63 23.37
CA LEU A 227 -14.81 -9.97 23.78
C LEU A 227 -15.04 -8.78 24.73
N GLY A 228 -16.30 -8.42 25.02
CA GLY A 228 -16.63 -7.26 25.84
C GLY A 228 -16.27 -5.92 25.17
N LEU A 229 -16.23 -5.88 23.84
CA LEU A 229 -15.87 -4.71 23.03
C LEU A 229 -17.09 -3.94 22.49
N ALA A 230 -18.32 -4.43 22.69
CA ALA A 230 -19.53 -3.78 22.21
C ALA A 230 -19.72 -2.39 22.84
N ASN A 231 -19.98 -1.37 22.02
CA ASN A 231 -20.35 -0.04 22.49
C ASN A 231 -21.77 -0.07 23.06
N ARG A 232 -21.92 0.32 24.33
CA ARG A 232 -23.21 0.35 25.05
C ARG A 232 -23.71 1.77 25.31
N GLY A 233 -23.25 2.74 24.51
CA GLY A 233 -23.75 4.11 24.58
C GLY A 233 -25.23 4.22 24.22
N ASP A 234 -25.86 5.31 24.68
CA ASP A 234 -27.30 5.57 24.48
C ASP A 234 -27.59 6.40 23.20
N HIS A 235 -26.57 6.58 22.34
CA HIS A 235 -26.66 7.36 21.11
C HIS A 235 -26.26 6.52 19.89
N ASP A 236 -26.67 6.97 18.71
CA ASP A 236 -26.15 6.42 17.46
C ASP A 236 -24.63 6.68 17.39
N GLY A 237 -23.88 5.71 16.89
CA GLY A 237 -22.44 5.84 16.72
C GLY A 237 -22.06 6.84 15.62
N ASP A 238 -20.89 7.45 15.79
CA ASP A 238 -20.24 8.33 14.83
C ASP A 238 -19.85 7.57 13.56
N ARG A 239 -19.84 8.28 12.43
CA ARG A 239 -19.66 7.68 11.10
C ARG A 239 -18.66 8.50 10.29
N SER A 240 -17.58 7.86 9.87
CA SER A 240 -16.55 8.49 9.03
C SER A 240 -16.37 7.70 7.74
N PHE A 241 -16.46 8.39 6.59
CA PHE A 241 -16.33 7.79 5.28
C PHE A 241 -15.10 8.34 4.55
N TYR A 242 -14.28 7.44 4.03
CA TYR A 242 -13.05 7.73 3.31
C TYR A 242 -13.06 7.06 1.94
N THR A 243 -12.49 7.73 0.95
CA THR A 243 -12.31 7.16 -0.39
C THR A 243 -11.00 7.58 -1.02
N THR A 244 -10.42 6.73 -1.86
CA THR A 244 -9.23 7.06 -2.66
C THR A 244 -9.56 7.79 -3.96
N ALA A 245 -10.84 7.92 -4.32
CA ALA A 245 -11.28 8.67 -5.51
C ALA A 245 -12.00 9.98 -5.11
N SER A 246 -13.00 10.39 -5.88
CA SER A 246 -13.76 11.63 -5.66
C SER A 246 -14.68 11.53 -4.44
N PRO A 247 -14.48 12.36 -3.39
CA PRO A 247 -15.34 12.34 -2.21
C PRO A 247 -16.77 12.76 -2.50
N THR A 248 -16.97 13.69 -3.44
CA THR A 248 -18.31 14.16 -3.83
C THR A 248 -19.10 13.03 -4.48
N MET A 249 -18.51 12.33 -5.46
CA MET A 249 -19.18 11.20 -6.12
C MET A 249 -19.45 10.06 -5.14
N PHE A 250 -18.50 9.79 -4.23
CA PHE A 250 -18.70 8.82 -3.16
C PHE A 250 -19.90 9.19 -2.29
N ALA A 251 -19.96 10.45 -1.83
CA ALA A 251 -20.99 10.95 -0.95
C ALA A 251 -22.39 10.84 -1.57
N ASP A 252 -22.53 11.16 -2.86
CA ASP A 252 -23.79 11.04 -3.59
C ASP A 252 -24.31 9.60 -3.60
N ILE A 253 -23.44 8.63 -3.91
CA ILE A 253 -23.81 7.20 -3.94
C ILE A 253 -24.12 6.70 -2.53
N ALA A 254 -23.28 7.06 -1.55
CA ALA A 254 -23.43 6.59 -0.19
C ALA A 254 -24.70 7.13 0.48
N SER A 255 -25.07 8.38 0.20
CA SER A 255 -26.30 9.00 0.70
C SER A 255 -27.53 8.23 0.21
N ASP A 256 -27.59 7.88 -1.08
CA ASP A 256 -28.69 7.07 -1.65
C ASP A 256 -28.75 5.66 -1.04
N TRP A 257 -27.60 4.98 -0.91
CA TRP A 257 -27.57 3.58 -0.48
C TRP A 257 -27.80 3.39 1.01
N LEU A 258 -27.33 4.34 1.84
CA LEU A 258 -27.49 4.32 3.29
C LEU A 258 -28.76 5.03 3.76
N GLY A 259 -29.39 5.84 2.90
CA GLY A 259 -30.55 6.67 3.27
C GLY A 259 -30.19 7.74 4.29
N LEU A 260 -29.02 8.37 4.13
CA LEU A 260 -28.50 9.40 5.02
C LEU A 260 -28.41 10.73 4.25
N ASP A 261 -29.02 11.77 4.81
CA ASP A 261 -28.87 13.14 4.32
C ASP A 261 -27.52 13.72 4.79
N ASP A 262 -26.93 14.61 3.98
CA ASP A 262 -25.69 15.34 4.27
C ASP A 262 -24.46 14.45 4.62
N LEU A 263 -24.32 13.30 3.96
CA LEU A 263 -23.13 12.44 4.14
C LEU A 263 -21.87 13.13 3.60
N HIS A 264 -20.84 13.21 4.43
CA HIS A 264 -19.52 13.71 4.03
C HIS A 264 -18.52 12.57 3.91
N ALA A 265 -17.78 12.56 2.80
CA ALA A 265 -16.65 11.68 2.60
C ALA A 265 -15.35 12.49 2.50
N GLN A 266 -14.23 11.88 2.88
CA GLN A 266 -12.90 12.47 2.78
C GLN A 266 -12.05 11.73 1.76
N HIS A 267 -11.32 12.48 0.93
CA HIS A 267 -10.31 11.88 0.06
C HIS A 267 -9.11 11.48 0.89
N VAL A 268 -8.61 10.26 0.69
CA VAL A 268 -7.41 9.77 1.35
C VAL A 268 -6.46 9.19 0.31
N ASN A 269 -5.19 9.54 0.40
CA ASN A 269 -4.16 8.87 -0.37
C ASN A 269 -3.56 7.75 0.49
N ILE A 270 -3.71 6.51 0.03
CA ILE A 270 -3.11 5.32 0.64
C ILE A 270 -2.01 4.71 -0.24
N GLU A 271 -1.71 5.32 -1.39
CA GLU A 271 -0.56 4.98 -2.23
C GLU A 271 0.70 5.48 -1.52
N GLY A 272 1.39 4.55 -0.84
CA GLY A 272 2.53 4.84 0.03
C GLY A 272 2.36 4.33 1.46
N GLN A 273 1.14 3.93 1.85
CA GLN A 273 0.98 3.10 3.03
C GLN A 273 1.75 1.77 2.84
N PRO A 274 2.31 1.19 3.91
CA PRO A 274 2.92 -0.13 3.83
C PRO A 274 1.91 -1.15 3.30
N ASP A 275 2.36 -1.99 2.37
CA ASP A 275 1.57 -3.05 1.75
C ASP A 275 1.74 -4.42 2.43
N HIS A 276 2.28 -4.38 3.64
CA HIS A 276 2.52 -5.50 4.55
C HIS A 276 2.21 -5.06 5.99
N PHE A 277 2.22 -6.01 6.93
CA PHE A 277 2.03 -5.70 8.34
C PHE A 277 3.13 -4.77 8.87
N VAL A 278 2.72 -3.73 9.57
CA VAL A 278 3.60 -2.84 10.32
C VAL A 278 3.13 -2.77 11.79
N PRO A 279 4.04 -2.83 12.79
CA PRO A 279 3.68 -2.72 14.20
C PRO A 279 3.01 -1.38 14.55
N ASP A 280 2.12 -1.37 15.54
CA ASP A 280 1.41 -0.15 15.97
C ASP A 280 2.37 0.97 16.42
N ALA A 281 3.52 0.62 16.99
CA ALA A 281 4.54 1.61 17.37
C ALA A 281 5.12 2.37 16.17
N GLU A 282 5.22 1.70 15.02
CA GLU A 282 5.70 2.28 13.77
C GLU A 282 4.58 3.01 13.00
N LEU A 283 3.32 2.56 13.17
CA LEU A 283 2.13 3.28 12.68
C LEU A 283 1.88 4.59 13.45
N ASN A 284 2.03 4.59 14.78
CA ASN A 284 1.75 5.76 15.63
C ASN A 284 2.87 6.81 15.62
N GLY A 285 4.07 6.47 15.14
CA GLY A 285 5.08 7.45 14.75
C GLY A 285 4.66 8.32 13.56
N ALA A 286 3.54 7.97 12.90
CA ALA A 286 2.95 8.69 11.77
C ALA A 286 1.65 9.45 12.11
N VAL A 287 1.20 9.51 13.38
CA VAL A 287 -0.13 10.03 13.74
C VAL A 287 -0.11 11.36 14.52
N ASP A 288 1.04 11.87 14.95
CA ASP A 288 1.10 13.23 15.50
C ASP A 288 1.42 14.27 14.42
N LYS A 289 0.46 14.48 13.50
CA LYS A 289 0.39 15.65 12.61
C LYS A 289 -1.06 16.06 12.36
N THR A 290 -1.70 16.66 13.37
CA THR A 290 -2.61 17.78 13.08
C THR A 290 -1.75 19.04 12.89
N PRO A 291 -2.12 19.97 11.99
CA PRO A 291 -1.19 20.91 11.41
C PRO A 291 -0.99 22.12 12.33
N GLU A 292 0.09 22.13 13.10
CA GLU A 292 0.70 23.41 13.45
C GLU A 292 1.49 23.91 12.24
N SER A 293 1.06 25.07 11.76
CA SER A 293 1.64 25.88 10.69
C SER A 293 3.15 25.75 10.51
N GLY A 294 3.55 24.89 9.58
CA GLY A 294 4.89 24.81 9.02
C GLY A 294 4.84 23.97 7.76
N GLN A 295 4.95 24.61 6.58
CA GLN A 295 4.87 23.94 5.28
C GLN A 295 5.80 22.71 5.22
N SER A 296 5.23 21.52 5.05
CA SER A 296 6.01 20.32 4.68
C SER A 296 6.62 20.55 3.30
N LYS A 297 7.95 20.49 3.18
CA LYS A 297 8.65 20.75 1.91
C LYS A 297 8.69 19.50 1.07
N THR A 298 8.31 19.62 -0.20
CA THR A 298 8.36 18.54 -1.18
C THR A 298 9.70 18.55 -1.91
N LEU A 299 10.37 17.41 -1.96
CA LEU A 299 11.57 17.14 -2.75
C LEU A 299 11.26 16.06 -3.77
N VAL A 300 11.66 16.26 -5.01
CA VAL A 300 11.54 15.24 -6.06
C VAL A 300 12.87 14.51 -6.23
N VAL A 301 12.87 13.19 -6.09
CA VAL A 301 14.00 12.34 -6.46
C VAL A 301 13.91 12.07 -7.95
N ALA A 302 14.95 12.44 -8.69
CA ALA A 302 15.08 12.23 -10.12
C ALA A 302 15.38 10.77 -10.48
N SER A 303 14.50 9.85 -10.07
CA SER A 303 14.59 8.42 -10.35
C SER A 303 13.19 7.82 -10.45
N LYS A 304 13.05 6.82 -11.34
CA LYS A 304 11.89 5.91 -11.39
C LYS A 304 12.19 4.54 -10.75
N ASN A 305 13.43 4.31 -10.31
CA ASN A 305 13.83 3.04 -9.70
C ASN A 305 13.30 2.99 -8.25
N PRO A 306 12.39 2.06 -7.92
CA PRO A 306 11.74 2.02 -6.61
C PRO A 306 12.71 1.73 -5.45
N GLY A 307 13.77 0.96 -5.70
CA GLY A 307 14.81 0.71 -4.70
C GLY A 307 15.57 1.99 -4.35
N LYS A 308 16.01 2.74 -5.37
CA LYS A 308 16.67 4.04 -5.16
C LYS A 308 15.76 5.03 -4.43
N VAL A 309 14.50 5.14 -4.86
CA VAL A 309 13.53 6.07 -4.27
C VAL A 309 13.31 5.76 -2.79
N ARG A 310 13.16 4.48 -2.43
CA ARG A 310 13.01 4.05 -1.03
C ARG A 310 14.16 4.52 -0.15
N GLU A 311 15.41 4.39 -0.59
CA GLU A 311 16.58 4.85 0.18
C GLU A 311 16.54 6.36 0.47
N PHE A 312 16.07 7.17 -0.48
CA PHE A 312 15.89 8.62 -0.28
C PHE A 312 14.70 8.94 0.62
N VAL A 313 13.57 8.22 0.47
CA VAL A 313 12.41 8.36 1.35
C VAL A 313 12.82 8.11 2.80
N ASP A 314 13.50 6.99 3.07
CA ASP A 314 13.97 6.61 4.40
C ASP A 314 14.90 7.66 5.01
N PHE A 315 15.71 8.32 4.18
CA PHE A 315 16.65 9.36 4.61
C PHE A 315 15.97 10.71 4.91
N PHE A 316 15.03 11.15 4.07
CA PHE A 316 14.43 12.48 4.15
C PHE A 316 13.16 12.54 5.00
N ALA A 317 12.42 11.43 5.14
CA ALA A 317 11.19 11.40 5.94
C ALA A 317 11.40 11.81 7.41
N PRO A 318 12.44 11.33 8.14
CA PRO A 318 12.73 11.78 9.50
C PRO A 318 13.11 13.27 9.60
N ARG A 319 13.47 13.89 8.47
CA ARG A 319 13.86 15.30 8.35
C ARG A 319 12.68 16.20 7.98
N GLY A 320 11.46 15.65 7.86
CA GLY A 320 10.27 16.42 7.54
C GLY A 320 10.19 16.89 6.08
N ILE A 321 10.92 16.23 5.17
CA ILE A 321 10.89 16.48 3.73
C ILE A 321 10.08 15.37 3.07
N THR A 322 9.02 15.74 2.34
CA THR A 322 8.19 14.81 1.58
C THR A 322 8.89 14.47 0.27
N VAL A 323 9.23 13.20 0.06
CA VAL A 323 9.88 12.75 -1.17
C VAL A 323 8.83 12.30 -2.20
N ARG A 324 8.94 12.81 -3.42
CA ARG A 324 8.23 12.31 -4.62
C ARG A 324 9.21 11.72 -5.61
N SER A 325 8.77 10.79 -6.44
CA SER A 325 9.56 10.17 -7.51
C SER A 325 9.17 10.72 -8.88
N LEU A 326 10.00 10.48 -9.91
CA LEU A 326 9.61 10.78 -11.30
C LEU A 326 8.45 9.91 -11.81
N ALA A 327 8.10 8.83 -11.10
CA ALA A 327 6.93 8.01 -11.43
C ALA A 327 5.62 8.63 -10.93
N ASP A 328 5.68 9.66 -10.08
CA ASP A 328 4.51 10.31 -9.48
C ASP A 328 3.97 11.46 -10.36
N PHE A 329 4.51 11.64 -11.56
CA PHE A 329 4.18 12.72 -12.48
C PHE A 329 3.95 12.15 -13.87
N ASP A 330 2.81 12.49 -14.46
CA ASP A 330 2.49 12.19 -15.85
C ASP A 330 3.23 13.13 -16.80
N ASP A 331 3.49 12.68 -18.03
CA ASP A 331 4.03 13.49 -19.13
C ASP A 331 5.42 14.16 -18.92
N LEU A 332 6.27 13.60 -18.06
CA LEU A 332 7.67 14.03 -17.95
C LEU A 332 8.54 13.48 -19.10
N HIS A 333 9.19 14.39 -19.83
CA HIS A 333 10.21 14.03 -20.81
C HIS A 333 11.45 13.45 -20.12
N THR A 334 12.12 12.49 -20.79
CA THR A 334 13.40 11.96 -20.31
C THR A 334 14.49 12.99 -20.54
N VAL A 335 15.21 13.35 -19.48
CA VAL A 335 16.41 14.20 -19.60
C VAL A 335 17.54 13.36 -20.17
N ASN A 336 18.19 13.86 -21.22
CA ASN A 336 19.32 13.17 -21.84
C ASN A 336 20.60 13.36 -21.03
N GLU A 337 21.07 12.28 -20.42
CA GLU A 337 22.33 12.23 -19.65
C GLU A 337 23.52 12.09 -20.61
N THR A 338 23.99 13.23 -21.14
CA THR A 338 25.11 13.34 -22.10
C THR A 338 26.44 13.71 -21.45
N GLY A 339 26.51 13.74 -20.12
CA GLY A 339 27.71 14.06 -19.37
C GLY A 339 28.78 12.97 -19.48
N THR A 340 30.01 13.38 -19.25
CA THR A 340 31.20 12.51 -19.21
C THR A 340 31.62 12.14 -17.79
N THR A 341 31.03 12.77 -16.78
CA THR A 341 31.25 12.51 -15.35
C THR A 341 29.93 12.26 -14.62
N PHE A 342 29.98 11.63 -13.44
CA PHE A 342 28.79 11.39 -12.60
C PHE A 342 28.11 12.70 -12.19
N LEU A 343 28.91 13.71 -11.81
CA LEU A 343 28.43 15.05 -11.48
C LEU A 343 27.71 15.73 -12.66
N GLU A 344 28.27 15.66 -13.87
CA GLU A 344 27.63 16.26 -15.07
C GLU A 344 26.26 15.64 -15.35
N ASN A 345 26.13 14.32 -15.27
CA ASN A 345 24.85 13.63 -15.45
C ASN A 345 23.85 13.97 -14.35
N ALA A 346 24.28 13.92 -13.09
CA ALA A 346 23.43 14.24 -11.96
C ALA A 346 22.93 15.70 -12.02
N ARG A 347 23.78 16.67 -12.41
CA ARG A 347 23.37 18.07 -12.63
C ARG A 347 22.37 18.21 -13.77
N LEU A 348 22.65 17.62 -14.95
CA LEU A 348 21.72 17.66 -16.08
C LEU A 348 20.34 17.17 -15.67
N LYS A 349 20.31 16.05 -14.93
CA LYS A 349 19.09 15.43 -14.44
C LYS A 349 18.37 16.28 -13.40
N ALA A 350 19.08 16.79 -12.39
CA ALA A 350 18.49 17.59 -11.32
C ALA A 350 17.88 18.89 -11.86
N HIS A 351 18.65 19.64 -12.65
CA HIS A 351 18.18 20.89 -13.26
C HIS A 351 17.04 20.67 -14.24
N GLY A 352 17.15 19.68 -15.14
CA GLY A 352 16.11 19.42 -16.15
C GLY A 352 14.75 19.07 -15.53
N TYR A 353 14.73 18.27 -14.46
CA TYR A 353 13.49 17.98 -13.75
C TYR A 353 13.04 19.11 -12.82
N SER A 354 13.97 19.87 -12.23
CA SER A 354 13.61 21.00 -11.37
C SER A 354 12.94 22.10 -12.18
N GLU A 355 13.47 22.40 -13.37
CA GLU A 355 12.89 23.36 -14.31
C GLU A 355 11.49 22.92 -14.77
N ALA A 356 11.32 21.64 -15.10
CA ALA A 356 10.04 21.10 -15.57
C ALA A 356 8.95 21.10 -14.48
N LEU A 357 9.33 20.88 -13.22
CA LEU A 357 8.39 20.67 -12.11
C LEU A 357 8.19 21.91 -11.23
N GLY A 358 9.10 22.88 -11.26
CA GLY A 358 9.10 24.01 -10.33
C GLY A 358 9.25 23.61 -8.86
N LEU A 359 9.85 22.44 -8.60
CA LEU A 359 10.08 21.89 -7.27
C LEU A 359 11.58 21.63 -7.04
N PRO A 360 12.05 21.61 -5.77
CA PRO A 360 13.37 21.10 -5.44
C PRO A 360 13.54 19.66 -5.94
N VAL A 361 14.69 19.37 -6.53
CA VAL A 361 15.02 18.05 -7.06
C VAL A 361 16.35 17.58 -6.53
N ILE A 362 16.43 16.31 -6.13
CA ILE A 362 17.70 15.60 -5.94
C ILE A 362 17.90 14.54 -7.02
N ALA A 363 19.03 14.57 -7.69
CA ALA A 363 19.43 13.55 -8.64
C ALA A 363 20.60 12.72 -8.10
N ASP A 364 20.59 11.45 -8.51
CA ASP A 364 21.64 10.45 -8.22
C ASP A 364 22.16 9.92 -9.55
N ASP A 365 23.47 10.05 -9.77
CA ASP A 365 24.18 9.24 -10.76
C ASP A 365 25.16 8.32 -10.05
N SER A 366 25.06 7.01 -10.30
CA SER A 366 25.85 5.99 -9.61
C SER A 366 26.49 5.04 -10.62
N GLY A 367 27.69 4.56 -10.32
CA GLY A 367 28.35 3.55 -11.14
C GLY A 367 29.40 2.74 -10.40
N LEU A 368 29.68 1.57 -10.97
CA LEU A 368 30.80 0.73 -10.57
C LEU A 368 32.05 1.15 -11.35
N MET A 369 33.17 1.33 -10.67
CA MET A 369 34.47 1.56 -11.26
C MET A 369 35.39 0.38 -10.91
N VAL A 370 35.87 -0.33 -11.93
CA VAL A 370 36.77 -1.48 -11.74
C VAL A 370 38.18 -1.10 -12.16
N ASP A 371 39.13 -1.20 -11.23
CA ASP A 371 40.48 -0.67 -11.43
C ASP A 371 41.21 -1.39 -12.58
N ALA A 372 41.03 -2.71 -12.67
CA ALA A 372 41.62 -3.52 -13.74
C ALA A 372 41.02 -3.25 -15.14
N LEU A 373 39.92 -2.49 -15.21
CA LEU A 373 39.26 -2.08 -16.44
C LEU A 373 39.38 -0.56 -16.67
N ASP A 374 40.40 0.08 -16.08
CA ASP A 374 40.64 1.53 -16.16
C ASP A 374 39.41 2.36 -15.76
N GLY A 375 38.69 1.89 -14.72
CA GLY A 375 37.49 2.56 -14.19
C GLY A 375 36.19 2.21 -14.92
N ALA A 376 36.23 1.40 -15.99
CA ALA A 376 35.00 0.89 -16.59
C ALA A 376 34.28 -0.08 -15.64
N PRO A 377 32.93 -0.11 -15.61
CA PRO A 377 32.00 0.58 -16.52
C PRO A 377 31.77 2.07 -16.28
N GLY A 378 32.06 2.61 -15.09
CA GLY A 378 31.99 4.04 -14.78
C GLY A 378 30.59 4.64 -15.01
N VAL A 379 30.52 5.83 -15.60
CA VAL A 379 29.25 6.52 -15.98
C VAL A 379 28.36 5.71 -16.93
N LEU A 380 28.88 4.66 -17.55
CA LEU A 380 28.13 3.76 -18.42
C LEU A 380 27.60 2.53 -17.68
N SER A 381 27.70 2.46 -16.35
CA SER A 381 27.30 1.29 -15.54
C SER A 381 25.92 0.74 -15.89
N ALA A 382 24.90 1.59 -16.07
CA ALA A 382 23.56 1.12 -16.40
C ALA A 382 23.43 0.58 -17.83
N ARG A 383 24.33 0.98 -18.74
CA ARG A 383 24.30 0.69 -20.19
C ARG A 383 25.61 0.11 -20.71
N TYR A 384 26.37 -0.58 -19.87
CA TYR A 384 27.74 -0.99 -20.19
C TYR A 384 27.80 -1.92 -21.40
N ALA A 385 26.78 -2.75 -21.58
CA ALA A 385 26.59 -3.64 -22.71
C ALA A 385 25.82 -3.00 -23.90
N GLY A 386 25.49 -1.71 -23.82
CA GLY A 386 24.77 -0.95 -24.87
C GLY A 386 23.36 -0.55 -24.46
N ASP A 387 22.68 -1.39 -23.69
CA ASP A 387 21.30 -1.20 -23.21
C ASP A 387 21.20 -1.37 -21.69
N HIS A 388 20.06 -0.99 -21.10
CA HIS A 388 19.75 -1.19 -19.68
C HIS A 388 19.45 -2.66 -19.34
N ASN A 389 20.50 -3.50 -19.27
CA ASN A 389 20.40 -4.92 -18.98
C ASN A 389 21.53 -5.41 -18.05
N ASP A 390 21.18 -5.63 -16.79
CA ASP A 390 22.12 -6.05 -15.73
C ASP A 390 22.85 -7.36 -16.06
N ALA A 391 22.16 -8.36 -16.62
CA ALA A 391 22.78 -9.64 -16.95
C ALA A 391 23.83 -9.48 -18.07
N ALA A 392 23.54 -8.67 -19.09
CA ALA A 392 24.49 -8.37 -20.16
C ALA A 392 25.67 -7.53 -19.66
N ASN A 393 25.39 -6.54 -18.81
CA ASN A 393 26.41 -5.70 -18.16
C ASN A 393 27.38 -6.53 -17.31
N ASN A 394 26.84 -7.44 -16.48
CA ASN A 394 27.61 -8.36 -15.65
C ASN A 394 28.43 -9.34 -16.51
N ALA A 395 27.83 -9.92 -17.54
CA ALA A 395 28.54 -10.83 -18.45
C ALA A 395 29.72 -10.14 -19.16
N LYS A 396 29.52 -8.92 -19.65
CA LYS A 396 30.59 -8.12 -20.27
C LYS A 396 31.70 -7.77 -19.29
N MET A 397 31.34 -7.35 -18.07
CA MET A 397 32.31 -7.08 -17.01
C MET A 397 33.16 -8.32 -16.69
N LEU A 398 32.53 -9.47 -16.47
CA LEU A 398 33.23 -10.72 -16.16
C LEU A 398 34.11 -11.19 -17.32
N ALA A 399 33.64 -11.05 -18.57
CA ALA A 399 34.42 -11.37 -19.75
C ALA A 399 35.68 -10.50 -19.86
N ASN A 400 35.56 -9.20 -19.58
CA ASN A 400 36.69 -8.27 -19.60
C ASN A 400 37.68 -8.50 -18.43
N LEU A 401 37.21 -9.10 -17.33
CA LEU A 401 38.05 -9.52 -16.20
C LEU A 401 38.66 -10.92 -16.37
N ALA A 402 38.46 -11.58 -17.52
CA ALA A 402 39.05 -12.88 -17.79
C ALA A 402 40.58 -12.83 -17.68
N GLY A 403 41.16 -13.71 -16.87
CA GLY A 403 42.61 -13.76 -16.63
C GLY A 403 43.13 -12.76 -15.58
N VAL A 404 42.28 -11.87 -15.05
CA VAL A 404 42.65 -11.02 -13.90
C VAL A 404 42.52 -11.84 -12.61
N PRO A 405 43.61 -11.99 -11.81
CA PRO A 405 43.55 -12.65 -10.49
C PRO A 405 42.56 -11.95 -9.55
N THR A 406 41.83 -12.71 -8.72
CA THR A 406 40.78 -12.20 -7.83
C THR A 406 41.25 -11.05 -6.94
N GLU A 407 42.51 -11.09 -6.50
CA GLU A 407 43.12 -10.08 -5.62
C GLU A 407 43.32 -8.73 -6.33
N ARG A 408 43.39 -8.73 -7.67
CA ARG A 408 43.53 -7.54 -8.52
C ARG A 408 42.21 -7.06 -9.12
N ARG A 409 41.08 -7.67 -8.76
CA ARG A 409 39.74 -7.25 -9.18
C ARG A 409 39.15 -6.22 -8.22
N THR A 410 39.97 -5.27 -7.79
CA THR A 410 39.52 -4.17 -6.94
C THR A 410 38.58 -3.27 -7.73
N ALA A 411 37.54 -2.81 -7.04
CA ALA A 411 36.52 -1.96 -7.60
C ALA A 411 35.93 -1.10 -6.50
N HIS A 412 35.29 -0.01 -6.88
CA HIS A 412 34.48 0.78 -5.97
C HIS A 412 33.18 1.20 -6.65
N PHE A 413 32.12 1.28 -5.87
CA PHE A 413 30.94 2.02 -6.30
C PHE A 413 31.11 3.48 -5.92
N HIS A 414 30.72 4.36 -6.84
CA HIS A 414 30.66 5.79 -6.64
C HIS A 414 29.22 6.28 -6.91
N THR A 415 28.78 7.29 -6.17
CA THR A 415 27.59 8.09 -6.49
C THR A 415 27.88 9.55 -6.24
N THR A 416 27.36 10.38 -7.14
CA THR A 416 27.21 11.81 -6.92
C THR A 416 25.73 12.13 -6.74
N LEU A 417 25.42 12.83 -5.66
CA LEU A 417 24.10 13.41 -5.41
C LEU A 417 24.15 14.91 -5.70
N VAL A 418 23.18 15.39 -6.46
CA VAL A 418 23.01 16.82 -6.75
C VAL A 418 21.63 17.26 -6.32
N TRP A 419 21.56 18.20 -5.38
CA TRP A 419 20.32 18.88 -5.00
C TRP A 419 20.25 20.23 -5.68
N VAL A 420 19.12 20.51 -6.33
CA VAL A 420 18.80 21.78 -6.96
C VAL A 420 17.51 22.31 -6.35
N ASP A 421 17.51 23.60 -6.00
CA ASP A 421 16.34 24.34 -5.56
C ASP A 421 16.00 25.39 -6.64
N PRO A 422 14.78 25.39 -7.22
CA PRO A 422 14.40 26.38 -8.24
C PRO A 422 14.37 27.80 -7.68
N GLU A 423 14.25 27.99 -6.36
CA GLU A 423 14.37 29.30 -5.71
C GLU A 423 15.83 29.76 -5.59
N ARG A 424 16.80 28.86 -5.81
CA ARG A 424 18.25 29.10 -5.74
C ARG A 424 19.00 28.43 -6.91
N PRO A 425 18.75 28.84 -8.16
CA PRO A 425 19.22 28.13 -9.37
C PRO A 425 20.74 28.13 -9.61
N HIS A 426 21.53 28.71 -8.71
CA HIS A 426 23.00 28.78 -8.79
C HIS A 426 23.70 28.29 -7.51
N ASP A 427 22.95 27.66 -6.59
CA ASP A 427 23.45 27.20 -5.29
C ASP A 427 23.26 25.69 -5.13
N ASP A 428 23.70 24.93 -6.12
CA ASP A 428 23.63 23.46 -6.10
C ASP A 428 24.37 22.89 -4.88
N VAL A 429 23.80 21.84 -4.29
CA VAL A 429 24.50 21.05 -3.28
C VAL A 429 24.97 19.76 -3.92
N GLU A 430 26.27 19.51 -3.84
CA GLU A 430 26.94 18.36 -4.42
C GLU A 430 27.63 17.57 -3.32
N VAL A 431 27.32 16.27 -3.25
CA VAL A 431 28.00 15.34 -2.35
C VAL A 431 28.28 14.03 -3.06
N ASP A 432 29.42 13.44 -2.71
CA ASP A 432 29.84 12.15 -3.24
C ASP A 432 29.84 11.10 -2.14
N GLY A 433 29.69 9.84 -2.55
CA GLY A 433 29.83 8.69 -1.67
C GLY A 433 30.43 7.52 -2.40
N GLU A 434 31.32 6.83 -1.70
CA GLU A 434 32.08 5.72 -2.27
C GLU A 434 32.16 4.54 -1.33
N VAL A 435 32.21 3.34 -1.89
CA VAL A 435 32.49 2.12 -1.14
C VAL A 435 33.42 1.23 -1.95
N ASN A 436 34.49 0.80 -1.31
CA ASN A 436 35.52 -0.05 -1.90
C ASN A 436 35.15 -1.52 -1.74
N GLY A 437 35.55 -2.34 -2.71
CA GLY A 437 35.26 -3.76 -2.74
C GLY A 437 36.06 -4.50 -3.81
N ARG A 438 35.59 -5.70 -4.14
CA ARG A 438 36.19 -6.58 -5.15
C ARG A 438 35.13 -7.28 -5.98
N ILE A 439 35.44 -7.59 -7.23
CA ILE A 439 34.55 -8.34 -8.11
C ILE A 439 34.78 -9.85 -8.00
N THR A 440 33.75 -10.57 -7.61
CA THR A 440 33.74 -12.04 -7.55
C THR A 440 33.41 -12.66 -8.92
N VAL A 441 33.65 -13.98 -9.05
CA VAL A 441 33.27 -14.74 -10.26
C VAL A 441 31.87 -15.33 -10.13
N ILE A 442 31.52 -15.76 -8.92
CA ILE A 442 30.24 -16.41 -8.62
C ILE A 442 29.37 -15.35 -7.93
N PRO A 443 28.15 -15.09 -8.43
CA PRO A 443 27.25 -14.19 -7.76
C PRO A 443 26.80 -14.79 -6.42
N ALA A 444 26.61 -13.94 -5.42
CA ALA A 444 26.05 -14.34 -4.13
C ALA A 444 25.01 -13.30 -3.67
N GLY A 445 23.96 -13.79 -3.02
CA GLY A 445 22.86 -12.98 -2.48
C GLY A 445 21.75 -12.65 -3.48
N ASP A 446 20.56 -12.37 -2.92
CA ASP A 446 19.33 -12.13 -3.67
C ASP A 446 18.79 -10.68 -3.50
N ASN A 447 19.42 -9.87 -2.63
CA ASN A 447 18.94 -8.55 -2.18
C ASN A 447 19.59 -7.35 -2.90
N GLY A 448 19.73 -7.40 -4.22
CA GLY A 448 20.42 -6.34 -4.98
C GLY A 448 20.02 -6.21 -6.45
N PHE A 449 20.62 -5.24 -7.15
CA PHE A 449 20.44 -5.01 -8.58
C PHE A 449 21.78 -4.66 -9.25
N GLY A 450 21.85 -4.64 -10.58
CA GLY A 450 23.08 -4.30 -11.29
C GLY A 450 24.23 -5.25 -10.94
N TYR A 451 25.30 -4.69 -10.37
CA TYR A 451 26.54 -5.40 -10.06
C TYR A 451 26.61 -5.91 -8.62
N ASP A 452 25.60 -5.65 -7.78
CA ASP A 452 25.60 -6.00 -6.35
C ASP A 452 25.94 -7.48 -6.05
N PRO A 453 25.42 -8.47 -6.82
CA PRO A 453 25.73 -9.88 -6.55
C PRO A 453 27.20 -10.25 -6.75
N PHE A 454 27.95 -9.44 -7.49
CA PHE A 454 29.37 -9.65 -7.77
C PHE A 454 30.27 -8.72 -6.96
N PHE A 455 29.73 -7.70 -6.30
CA PHE A 455 30.51 -6.71 -5.56
C PHE A 455 30.66 -7.13 -4.09
N TYR A 456 31.81 -7.72 -3.77
CA TYR A 456 32.17 -8.18 -2.45
C TYR A 456 32.85 -7.07 -1.63
N ILE A 457 32.40 -6.89 -0.38
CA ILE A 457 32.97 -5.91 0.56
C ILE A 457 33.79 -6.67 1.61
N PRO A 458 35.14 -6.66 1.53
CA PRO A 458 36.01 -7.40 2.44
C PRO A 458 35.76 -7.11 3.92
N GLU A 459 35.46 -5.86 4.26
CA GLU A 459 35.20 -5.40 5.62
C GLU A 459 33.92 -6.00 6.21
N GLN A 460 32.95 -6.36 5.37
CA GLN A 460 31.68 -6.96 5.78
C GLN A 460 31.62 -8.47 5.55
N GLY A 461 32.60 -9.03 4.84
CA GLY A 461 32.69 -10.47 4.61
C GLY A 461 31.64 -11.03 3.62
N GLN A 462 30.92 -10.17 2.89
CA GLN A 462 29.79 -10.56 2.03
C GLN A 462 29.65 -9.63 0.82
N THR A 463 28.89 -10.04 -0.20
CA THR A 463 28.51 -9.19 -1.34
C THR A 463 27.42 -8.19 -0.95
N MET A 464 27.26 -7.13 -1.74
CA MET A 464 26.16 -6.18 -1.53
C MET A 464 24.77 -6.79 -1.68
N ALA A 465 24.61 -7.84 -2.49
CA ALA A 465 23.32 -8.52 -2.63
C ALA A 465 23.05 -9.52 -1.49
N GLU A 466 24.05 -9.87 -0.66
CA GLU A 466 23.83 -10.65 0.57
C GLU A 466 23.35 -9.76 1.73
N MET A 467 23.67 -8.47 1.70
CA MET A 467 23.28 -7.51 2.73
C MET A 467 21.76 -7.32 2.77
N SER A 468 21.22 -7.20 3.98
CA SER A 468 19.85 -6.70 4.17
C SER A 468 19.74 -5.24 3.71
N PRO A 469 18.54 -4.73 3.40
CA PRO A 469 18.34 -3.32 3.06
C PRO A 469 18.92 -2.35 4.10
N ALA A 470 18.80 -2.67 5.38
CA ALA A 470 19.34 -1.84 6.47
C ALA A 470 20.88 -1.81 6.50
N GLU A 471 21.54 -2.95 6.27
CA GLU A 471 23.00 -3.03 6.16
C GLU A 471 23.50 -2.30 4.92
N LYS A 472 22.80 -2.44 3.80
CA LYS A 472 23.13 -1.75 2.55
C LYS A 472 23.03 -0.24 2.69
N ASN A 473 22.00 0.29 3.36
CA ASN A 473 21.90 1.72 3.67
C ASN A 473 23.05 2.22 4.56
N ARG A 474 23.58 1.35 5.43
CA ARG A 474 24.69 1.70 6.31
C ARG A 474 26.03 1.74 5.57
N PHE A 475 26.27 0.82 4.64
CA PHE A 475 27.60 0.59 4.06
C PHE A 475 27.73 0.91 2.57
N SER A 476 26.63 1.23 1.86
CA SER A 476 26.69 1.56 0.44
C SER A 476 27.26 2.95 0.17
N HIS A 477 27.74 3.14 -1.06
CA HIS A 477 28.14 4.43 -1.62
C HIS A 477 27.04 5.49 -1.46
N ARG A 478 25.77 5.15 -1.76
CA ARG A 478 24.63 6.07 -1.58
C ARG A 478 24.39 6.39 -0.11
N GLY A 479 24.45 5.39 0.76
CA GLY A 479 24.42 5.60 2.21
C GLY A 479 25.52 6.57 2.69
N ASN A 480 26.71 6.48 2.10
CA ASN A 480 27.84 7.36 2.41
C ASN A 480 27.57 8.80 1.92
N ALA A 481 27.11 8.98 0.68
CA ALA A 481 26.75 10.28 0.12
C ALA A 481 25.63 10.96 0.91
N LEU A 482 24.59 10.21 1.29
CA LEU A 482 23.50 10.71 2.13
C LEU A 482 23.98 11.17 3.51
N ARG A 483 25.00 10.52 4.08
CA ARG A 483 25.60 10.99 5.35
C ARG A 483 26.41 12.28 5.18
N GLU A 484 27.12 12.45 4.07
CA GLU A 484 27.75 13.74 3.77
C GLU A 484 26.70 14.83 3.54
N LEU A 485 25.59 14.51 2.84
CA LEU A 485 24.45 15.41 2.69
C LEU A 485 23.89 15.81 4.05
N ALA A 486 23.69 14.85 4.96
CA ALA A 486 23.19 15.13 6.31
C ALA A 486 24.05 16.16 7.05
N LYS A 487 25.38 16.06 6.96
CA LYS A 487 26.28 17.03 7.58
C LYS A 487 26.07 18.45 7.02
N LEU A 488 25.87 18.57 5.71
CA LEU A 488 25.58 19.86 5.07
C LEU A 488 24.20 20.39 5.47
N MET A 489 23.19 19.53 5.56
CA MET A 489 21.85 19.89 6.02
C MET A 489 21.86 20.37 7.47
N ASP A 490 22.68 19.77 8.32
CA ASP A 490 22.83 20.19 9.72
C ASP A 490 23.61 21.52 9.84
N ALA A 491 24.59 21.75 8.96
CA ALA A 491 25.42 22.95 8.97
C ALA A 491 24.76 24.17 8.30
N GLN A 492 23.90 23.94 7.30
CA GLN A 492 23.27 24.95 6.44
C GLN A 492 21.80 24.60 6.17
N PRO A 493 20.96 24.48 7.21
CA PRO A 493 19.56 24.03 7.07
C PRO A 493 18.73 24.89 6.11
N GLU A 494 19.04 26.19 6.03
CA GLU A 494 18.38 27.14 5.16
C GLU A 494 18.52 26.81 3.66
N ARG A 495 19.62 26.18 3.24
CA ARG A 495 19.85 25.76 1.83
C ARG A 495 18.92 24.63 1.40
N PHE A 496 18.41 23.86 2.36
CA PHE A 496 17.42 22.80 2.16
C PHE A 496 16.02 23.22 2.59
N GLY A 497 15.87 24.51 2.90
CA GLY A 497 14.62 25.06 3.35
C GLY A 497 14.17 24.60 4.74
N MET A 498 15.08 24.11 5.57
CA MET A 498 14.79 23.66 6.94
C MET A 498 14.96 24.81 7.94
N PRO A 499 14.22 24.82 9.07
CA PRO A 499 14.41 25.79 10.15
C PRO A 499 15.76 25.60 10.84
N ASP A 500 16.31 26.71 11.33
CA ASP A 500 17.65 26.82 11.91
C ASP A 500 17.77 25.96 13.19
N ALA A 501 18.96 25.40 13.45
CA ALA A 501 19.16 24.42 14.52
C ALA A 501 18.84 24.98 15.93
N LYS A 502 18.92 26.30 16.11
CA LYS A 502 18.58 26.99 17.37
C LYS A 502 17.09 27.00 17.69
N GLU A 503 16.21 26.98 16.69
CA GLU A 503 14.76 26.97 16.90
C GLU A 503 14.24 25.59 17.34
N ARG A 504 15.00 24.51 17.08
CA ARG A 504 14.63 23.14 17.47
C ARG A 504 14.78 22.84 18.96
N THR A 505 15.45 23.71 19.73
CA THR A 505 15.75 23.49 21.15
C THR A 505 14.81 24.23 22.12
N ASN A 506 13.86 25.04 21.63
CA ASN A 506 13.09 25.95 22.48
C ASN A 506 11.62 25.53 22.75
N ASN A 507 11.20 24.32 22.35
CA ASN A 507 9.83 23.84 22.54
C ASN A 507 9.71 22.75 23.62
N GLY A 508 10.38 22.95 24.75
CA GLY A 508 10.41 21.96 25.84
C GLY A 508 11.06 22.44 27.13
N SER A 509 10.65 23.59 27.66
CA SER A 509 10.67 23.91 29.10
C SER A 509 10.15 25.34 29.31
N ASP A 510 8.91 25.50 29.76
CA ASP A 510 8.48 26.75 30.40
C ASP A 510 9.07 26.75 31.82
N PRO A 511 9.98 27.69 32.18
CA PRO A 511 10.60 27.70 33.50
C PRO A 511 9.74 28.40 34.58
N ARG A 512 8.41 28.52 34.40
CA ARG A 512 7.56 29.35 35.28
C ARG A 512 6.48 28.58 36.04
N MET A 513 6.83 27.42 36.60
CA MET A 513 6.09 26.84 37.72
C MET A 513 7.07 26.06 38.60
N ASN A 514 7.76 26.77 39.51
CA ASN A 514 8.38 26.23 40.73
C ASN A 514 8.96 27.38 41.57
N GLU A 515 8.11 28.32 41.96
CA GLU A 515 8.36 29.18 43.13
C GLU A 515 7.00 29.32 43.80
N ASP A 516 6.82 28.64 44.94
CA ASP A 516 5.85 28.91 46.03
C ASP A 516 5.55 27.63 46.82
N LEU A 517 6.58 27.03 47.42
CA LEU A 517 6.44 26.15 48.59
C LEU A 517 7.77 26.12 49.35
N GLU A 518 8.11 27.22 50.02
CA GLU A 518 8.97 27.23 51.22
C GLU A 518 8.82 28.59 51.92
N GLU A 519 8.64 28.56 53.25
CA GLU A 519 8.58 29.67 54.23
C GLU A 519 7.21 30.35 54.51
N GLU A 520 6.38 29.71 55.34
CA GLU A 520 6.05 30.11 56.74
C GLU A 520 4.99 29.18 57.40
#